data_AF-A0A2H0UJF9-F1
#
_entry.id   AF-A0A2H0UJF9-F1
#
_cell.length_a   1.000
_cell.length_b   1.000
_cell.length_c   1.000
_cell.angle_alpha   90.00
_cell.angle_beta   90.00
_cell.angle_gamma   90.00
#
_symmetry.space_group_name_H-M   'P 1'
#
loop_
_entity.id
_entity.type
_entity.pdbx_description
1 polymer ?
#
loop_
_entity_poly.entity_id
_entity_poly.type
_entity_poly.pdbx_seq_one_letter_code
_entity_poly.pdbx_strand_id
1 'polypeptide(L)' 'MAWTDERADMLKKLWAEGLSASQIANRLGSVTRNAVIGKVHRLGLS' A
#
# COMPACT_ATOMS: atom_id res chain seq x y z
N MET A 1 11.75 6.73 -2.68
CA MET A 1 10.84 6.27 -3.75
C MET A 1 9.51 6.99 -3.58
N ALA A 2 8.96 7.58 -4.64
CA ALA A 2 7.69 8.30 -4.57
C ALA A 2 6.50 7.33 -4.70
N TRP A 3 5.37 7.69 -4.09
CA TRP A 3 4.10 7.02 -4.36
C TRP A 3 3.53 7.58 -5.65
N THR A 4 3.72 6.88 -6.77
CA THR A 4 3.03 7.20 -8.02
C THR A 4 1.55 6.85 -7.90
N ASP A 5 0.74 7.39 -8.80
CA ASP A 5 -0.69 7.11 -8.83
C ASP A 5 -0.95 5.62 -9.10
N GLU A 6 -0.19 4.97 -9.98
CA GLU A 6 -0.36 3.53 -10.22
C GLU A 6 -0.06 2.69 -8.97
N ARG A 7 0.96 3.08 -8.19
CA ARG A 7 1.28 2.39 -6.93
C ARG A 7 0.21 2.64 -5.87
N ALA A 8 -0.36 3.84 -5.83
CA ALA A 8 -1.45 4.17 -4.91
C ALA A 8 -2.73 3.38 -5.26
N ASP A 9 -3.06 3.24 -6.54
CA ASP A 9 -4.22 2.47 -7.00
C ASP A 9 -4.03 0.97 -6.78
N MET A 10 -2.83 0.45 -7.06
CA MET A 10 -2.49 -0.93 -6.71
C MET A 10 -2.62 -1.18 -5.20
N LEU A 11 -2.15 -0.26 -4.37
CA LEU A 11 -2.32 -0.36 -2.92
C LEU A 11 -3.80 -0.38 -2.51
N LYS A 12 -4.65 0.50 -3.06
CA LYS A 12 -6.10 0.50 -2.78
C LYS A 12 -6.73 -0.84 -3.14
N LYS A 13 -6.40 -1.38 -4.32
CA LYS A 13 -6.93 -2.68 -4.78
C LYS A 13 -6.54 -3.81 -3.83
N LEU A 14 -5.24 -3.92 -3.52
CA LEU A 14 -4.73 -4.98 -2.64
C LEU A 14 -5.27 -4.85 -1.21
N TRP A 15 -5.46 -3.62 -0.73
CA TRP A 15 -6.09 -3.37 0.57
C TRP A 15 -7.55 -3.83 0.59
N ALA A 16 -8.32 -3.52 -0.46
CA ALA A 16 -9.71 -3.96 -0.60
C ALA A 16 -9.83 -5.50 -0.73
N GLU A 17 -8.81 -6.17 -1.26
CA GLU A 17 -8.69 -7.64 -1.27
C GLU A 17 -8.38 -8.23 0.13
N GLY A 18 -8.21 -7.39 1.16
CA GLY A 18 -7.98 -7.83 2.54
C GLY A 18 -6.53 -8.21 2.84
N LEU A 19 -5.57 -7.84 1.99
CA LEU A 19 -4.17 -8.14 2.23
C LEU A 19 -3.60 -7.30 3.37
N SER A 20 -2.74 -7.92 4.19
CA SER A 20 -1.98 -7.20 5.21
C SER A 20 -0.94 -6.27 4.59
N ALA A 21 -0.55 -5.23 5.33
CA ALA A 21 0.48 -4.28 4.89
C ALA A 21 1.82 -4.95 4.51
N SER A 22 2.19 -6.06 5.18
CA SER A 22 3.40 -6.82 4.86
C SER A 22 3.30 -7.53 3.50
N GLN A 23 2.15 -8.15 3.21
CA GLN A 23 1.90 -8.80 1.92
C GLN A 23 1.86 -7.76 0.79
N ILE A 24 1.23 -6.61 1.02
CA ILE A 24 1.21 -5.49 0.07
C ILE A 24 2.62 -4.96 -0.19
N ALA A 25 3.43 -4.78 0.86
CA ALA A 25 4.81 -4.33 0.71
C ALA A 25 5.64 -5.30 -0.16
N ASN A 26 5.48 -6.61 0.06
CA ASN A 26 6.13 -7.64 -0.74
C ASN A 26 5.67 -7.61 -2.21
N ARG A 27 4.38 -7.39 -2.48
CA ARG A 27 3.85 -7.30 -3.86
C ARG A 27 4.27 -6.01 -4.58
N LEU A 28 4.23 -4.87 -3.90
CA LEU A 28 4.58 -3.59 -4.49
C LEU A 28 6.08 -3.45 -4.73
N GLY A 29 6.91 -4.15 -3.95
CA GLY A 29 8.36 -4.08 -4.00
C GLY A 29 8.90 -2.70 -3.60
N SER A 30 10.15 -2.66 -3.13
CA SER A 30 10.86 -1.41 -2.81
C SER A 30 10.16 -0.48 -1.81
N VAL A 31 9.18 -0.98 -1.05
CA VAL A 31 8.52 -0.30 0.07
C VAL A 31 8.44 -1.22 1.26
N THR A 32 8.48 -0.66 2.47
CA THR A 32 8.38 -1.42 3.71
C THR A 32 6.92 -1.52 4.17
N ARG A 33 6.63 -2.48 5.05
CA ARG A 33 5.33 -2.60 5.75
C ARG A 33 4.89 -1.25 6.34
N ASN A 34 5.79 -0.53 7.00
CA ASN A 34 5.46 0.73 7.66
C ASN A 34 5.18 1.85 6.64
N ALA A 35 5.85 1.85 5.49
CA ALA A 35 5.55 2.79 4.41
C ALA A 35 4.13 2.57 3.84
N VAL A 36 3.70 1.30 3.73
CA VAL A 36 2.34 0.93 3.33
C VAL A 36 1.33 1.42 4.36
N ILE A 37 1.53 1.13 5.66
CA ILE A 37 0.65 1.58 6.75
C ILE A 37 0.48 3.11 6.71
N GLY A 38 1.59 3.84 6.61
CA GLY A 38 1.53 5.30 6.54
C GLY A 38 0.77 5.80 5.31
N LYS A 39 0.88 5.12 4.16
CA LYS A 39 0.13 5.51 2.95
C LYS A 39 -1.36 5.19 3.08
N VAL A 40 -1.72 4.02 3.61
CA VAL A 40 -3.12 3.62 3.89
C VAL A 40 -3.80 4.68 4.76
N HIS A 41 -3.17 5.09 5.87
CA HIS A 41 -3.68 6.16 6.73
C HIS A 41 -3.87 7.49 5.99
N ARG A 42 -2.89 7.93 5.19
CA ARG A 42 -3.00 9.17 4.39
C ARG A 42 -4.07 9.10 3.29
N LEU A 43 -4.41 7.90 2.83
CA LEU A 43 -5.48 7.67 1.85
C LEU A 43 -6.86 7.51 2.50
N GLY A 44 -6.95 7.49 3.83
CA GLY A 44 -8.22 7.31 4.54
C GLY A 44 -8.87 5.94 4.33
N LEU A 45 -8.07 4.92 4.02
CA LEU A 45 -8.56 3.56 3.84
C LEU A 45 -8.76 2.91 5.23
N SER A 46 -10.00 2.52 5.53
CA SER A 46 -10.42 1.85 6.77
C SER A 46 -10.65 0.37 6.55
#